data_AF-M5UQ52-F1
#
_entry.id   AF-M5UQ52-F1
#
_cell.length_a   1.000
_cell.length_b   1.000
_cell.length_c   1.000
_cell.angle_alpha   90.00
_cell.angle_beta   90.00
_cell.angle_gamma   90.00
#
_symmetry.space_group_name_H-M   'P 1'
#
loop_
_entity.id
_entity.type
_entity.pdbx_description
1 polymer ?
#
loop_
_entity_poly.entity_id
_entity_poly.type
_entity_poly.pdbx_seq_one_letter_code
_entity_poly.pdbx_strand_id
1 'polypeptide(L)'
;LRGDPTRLRQIVTNLVGNAIKFTSTGEIFVDVSLRSRSNNSVIVDFAVHDTGVGIPKGRQADIFNMFSQADLATTRQFGGTGLGLSISRQLTELMNGQISVESEEGKGSTFRFHAEFGLANSQTSLSFPGPVKNQTVLVVDDNESNRSVLTELLVSWQLDVVLAESGKQATAVLEEAAKSDEPIRLVIIDEVLPEMDGWDLCDTMRSHPNPRISSAKILMMRATMDSGPRSVMRQSDVTGCLPKPIKHSSLHEGIIRALAPPHLQPPPPVSATTNRVDGAELNVLLVEDGLVNQKVATTMLQRRGHNVHVVCNG
;
A
#
# COMPACT_ATOMS: atom_id res chain seq x y z
N LEU A 1 12.73 15.77 -0.25
CA LEU A 1 13.30 16.18 1.05
C LEU A 1 14.69 15.58 1.18
N ARG A 2 15.59 16.19 1.95
CA ARG A 2 16.92 15.67 2.31
C ARG A 2 16.89 15.21 3.77
N GLY A 3 17.24 13.96 4.02
CA GLY A 3 17.30 13.37 5.36
C GLY A 3 17.86 11.95 5.29
N ASP A 4 17.81 11.21 6.40
CA ASP A 4 18.26 9.82 6.46
C ASP A 4 17.06 8.86 6.22
N PRO A 5 16.92 8.29 5.02
CA PRO A 5 15.79 7.40 4.71
C PRO A 5 15.86 6.08 5.48
N THR A 6 17.05 5.65 5.92
CA THR A 6 17.24 4.39 6.65
C THR A 6 16.71 4.53 8.07
N ARG A 7 17.03 5.64 8.75
CA ARG A 7 16.53 5.90 10.11
C ARG A 7 15.03 6.19 10.14
N LEU A 8 14.53 6.98 9.18
CA LEU A 8 13.10 7.21 9.05
C LEU A 8 12.34 5.88 8.84
N ARG A 9 12.83 5.03 7.94
CA ARG A 9 12.26 3.70 7.71
C ARG A 9 12.30 2.86 8.99
N GLN A 10 13.38 2.90 9.76
CA GLN A 10 13.50 2.16 11.01
C GLN A 10 12.43 2.57 12.03
N ILE A 11 12.17 3.87 12.19
CA ILE A 11 11.10 4.39 13.06
C ILE A 11 9.74 3.88 12.56
N VAL A 12 9.42 4.14 11.29
CA VAL A 12 8.10 3.80 10.70
C VAL A 12 7.83 2.30 10.72
N THR A 13 8.80 1.48 10.29
CA THR A 13 8.64 0.01 10.29
C THR A 13 8.45 -0.53 11.71
N ASN A 14 9.10 0.05 12.72
CA ASN A 14 8.90 -0.37 14.10
C ASN A 14 7.50 -0.02 14.62
N LEU A 15 7.01 1.19 14.34
CA LEU A 15 5.65 1.60 14.74
C LEU A 15 4.57 0.78 14.03
N VAL A 16 4.70 0.60 12.70
CA VAL A 16 3.78 -0.24 11.91
C VAL A 16 3.85 -1.70 12.36
N GLY A 17 5.04 -2.21 12.65
CA GLY A 17 5.22 -3.56 13.18
C GLY A 17 4.51 -3.77 14.51
N ASN A 18 4.54 -2.78 15.41
CA ASN A 18 3.77 -2.81 16.64
C ASN A 18 2.26 -2.76 16.38
N ALA A 19 1.80 -1.88 15.49
CA ALA A 19 0.38 -1.81 15.12
C ALA A 19 -0.16 -3.15 14.59
N ILE A 20 0.59 -3.81 13.68
CA ILE A 20 0.23 -5.15 13.14
C ILE A 20 0.20 -6.20 14.25
N LYS A 21 1.17 -6.14 15.16
CA LYS A 21 1.31 -7.10 16.25
C LYS A 21 0.19 -7.00 17.29
N PHE A 22 -0.33 -5.79 17.54
CA PHE A 22 -1.32 -5.53 18.59
C PHE A 22 -2.75 -5.32 18.06
N THR A 23 -2.95 -5.41 16.74
CA THR A 23 -4.25 -5.35 16.09
C THR A 23 -4.57 -6.70 15.46
N SER A 24 -5.33 -7.54 16.18
CA SER A 24 -5.75 -8.85 15.67
C SER A 24 -6.80 -8.74 14.56
N THR A 25 -7.66 -7.73 14.67
CA THR A 25 -8.78 -7.43 13.77
C THR A 25 -8.97 -5.92 13.74
N GLY A 26 -9.23 -5.38 12.56
CA GLY A 26 -9.39 -3.94 12.35
C GLY A 26 -8.33 -3.39 11.41
N GLU A 27 -7.91 -2.16 11.65
CA GLU A 27 -7.26 -1.33 10.64
C GLU A 27 -6.02 -0.63 11.18
N ILE A 28 -5.10 -0.34 10.26
CA ILE A 28 -3.85 0.36 10.54
C ILE A 28 -3.65 1.42 9.46
N PHE A 29 -3.44 2.66 9.89
CA PHE A 29 -3.21 3.80 9.00
C PHE A 29 -1.87 4.46 9.28
N VAL A 30 -1.25 4.97 8.22
CA VAL A 30 -0.03 5.77 8.33
C VAL A 30 -0.29 7.11 7.66
N ASP A 31 -0.36 8.15 8.47
CA ASP A 31 -0.58 9.51 8.03
C ASP A 31 0.72 10.29 8.02
N VAL A 32 0.90 11.11 6.97
CA VAL A 32 2.06 11.99 6.81
C VAL A 32 1.57 13.36 6.41
N SER A 33 1.84 14.36 7.23
CA SER A 33 1.37 15.73 7.00
C SER A 33 2.47 16.76 7.21
N LEU A 34 2.36 17.89 6.52
CA LEU A 34 3.29 19.00 6.68
C LEU A 34 2.93 19.78 7.96
N ARG A 35 3.80 19.78 8.97
CA ARG A 35 3.64 20.60 10.16
C ARG A 35 3.98 22.06 9.89
N SER A 36 5.17 22.28 9.31
CA SER A 36 5.64 23.63 8.97
C SER A 36 6.73 23.58 7.92
N ARG A 37 6.93 24.70 7.23
CA ARG A 37 7.94 24.87 6.20
C ARG A 37 8.67 26.19 6.41
N SER A 38 9.99 26.14 6.41
CA SER A 38 10.89 27.29 6.37
C SER A 38 11.56 27.40 5.00
N ASN A 39 12.46 28.38 4.85
CA ASN A 39 13.22 28.56 3.60
C ASN A 39 14.18 27.41 3.30
N ASN A 40 14.61 26.65 4.30
CA ASN A 40 15.64 25.62 4.14
C ASN A 40 15.26 24.25 4.72
N SER A 41 14.24 24.19 5.58
CA SER A 41 13.78 22.97 6.23
C SER A 41 12.26 22.83 6.21
N VAL A 42 11.80 21.60 6.41
CA VAL A 42 10.39 21.27 6.66
C VAL A 42 10.31 20.38 7.87
N ILE A 43 9.26 20.57 8.66
CA ILE A 43 8.90 19.64 9.73
C ILE A 43 7.69 18.86 9.24
N VAL A 44 7.82 17.53 9.26
CA VAL A 44 6.79 16.60 8.80
C VAL A 44 6.29 15.82 10.00
N ASP A 45 4.98 15.78 10.17
CA ASP A 45 4.28 14.94 11.15
C ASP A 45 3.98 13.58 10.53
N PHE A 46 4.25 12.54 11.29
CA PHE A 46 3.94 11.16 11.00
C PHE A 46 3.05 10.62 12.10
N ALA A 47 2.01 9.88 11.74
CA ALA A 47 1.18 9.17 12.69
C ALA A 47 0.94 7.73 12.22
N VAL A 48 1.04 6.78 13.15
CA VAL A 48 0.63 5.38 12.94
C VAL A 48 -0.55 5.12 13.85
N HIS A 49 -1.71 4.92 13.24
CA HIS A 49 -2.97 4.64 13.90
C HIS A 49 -3.26 3.14 13.85
N ASP A 50 -3.75 2.58 14.94
CA ASP A 50 -4.21 1.20 15.02
C ASP A 50 -5.52 1.13 15.80
N THR A 51 -6.38 0.17 15.45
CA THR A 51 -7.63 -0.11 16.18
C THR A 51 -7.48 -1.32 17.12
N GLY A 52 -6.26 -1.57 17.60
CA GLY A 52 -5.92 -2.75 18.39
C GLY A 52 -6.37 -2.66 19.85
N VAL A 53 -5.70 -3.42 20.71
CA VAL A 53 -6.04 -3.53 22.14
C VAL A 53 -5.85 -2.22 22.92
N GLY A 54 -5.11 -1.26 22.38
CA GLY A 54 -4.77 -0.01 23.07
C GLY A 54 -3.81 -0.18 24.25
N ILE A 55 -3.48 0.92 24.91
CA ILE A 55 -2.48 1.02 25.96
C ILE A 55 -3.09 1.76 27.18
N PRO A 56 -3.05 1.16 28.38
CA PRO A 56 -3.48 1.81 29.62
C PRO A 56 -2.76 3.14 29.85
N LYS A 57 -3.48 4.18 30.30
CA LYS A 57 -2.91 5.51 30.58
C LYS A 57 -1.67 5.46 31.50
N GLY A 58 -1.69 4.59 32.50
CA GLY A 58 -0.58 4.42 33.44
C GLY A 58 0.69 3.84 32.83
N ARG A 59 0.61 3.21 31.64
CA ARG A 59 1.77 2.59 30.96
C ARG A 59 2.30 3.43 29.80
N GLN A 60 1.53 4.40 29.28
CA GLN A 60 1.88 5.18 28.09
C GLN A 60 3.18 5.99 28.22
N ALA A 61 3.52 6.46 29.42
CA ALA A 61 4.79 7.15 29.65
C ALA A 61 5.99 6.20 29.60
N ASP A 62 5.79 4.95 30.03
CA ASP A 62 6.87 4.00 30.24
C ASP A 62 7.23 3.21 28.98
N ILE A 63 6.34 3.10 28.00
CA ILE A 63 6.58 2.30 26.78
C ILE A 63 7.80 2.75 25.95
N PHE A 64 8.26 3.99 26.17
CA PHE A 64 9.47 4.52 25.52
C PHE A 64 10.75 4.25 26.31
N ASN A 65 10.65 3.69 27.52
CA ASN A 65 11.80 3.28 28.32
C ASN A 65 12.33 1.94 27.83
N MET A 66 13.66 1.78 27.88
CA MET A 66 14.32 0.52 27.52
C MET A 66 13.82 -0.62 28.41
N PHE A 67 13.52 -1.76 27.80
CA PHE A 67 13.05 -2.97 28.48
C PHE A 67 11.71 -2.83 29.22
N SER A 68 10.96 -1.76 28.98
CA SER A 68 9.58 -1.69 29.43
C SER A 68 8.76 -2.72 28.63
N GLN A 69 8.29 -3.77 29.31
CA GLN A 69 7.38 -4.76 28.74
C GLN A 69 6.13 -4.79 29.61
N ALA A 70 4.98 -4.69 28.95
CA ALA A 70 3.72 -4.47 29.63
C ALA A 70 3.38 -5.63 30.59
N ASP A 71 3.65 -6.90 30.30
CA ASP A 71 3.53 -8.02 31.25
C ASP A 71 4.28 -9.28 30.77
N LEU A 72 4.78 -10.10 31.71
CA LEU A 72 5.42 -11.42 31.44
C LEU A 72 4.49 -12.40 30.69
N ALA A 73 3.16 -12.22 30.78
CA ALA A 73 2.17 -13.03 30.07
C ALA A 73 2.13 -12.73 28.56
N THR A 74 2.29 -11.46 28.17
CA THR A 74 2.35 -11.03 26.77
C THR A 74 3.67 -11.40 26.07
N THR A 75 4.77 -11.56 26.81
CA THR A 75 6.09 -11.87 26.25
C THR A 75 6.13 -13.24 25.56
N ARG A 76 5.36 -14.23 26.05
CA ARG A 76 5.29 -15.57 25.43
C ARG A 76 4.47 -15.61 24.15
N GLN A 77 3.48 -14.74 24.00
CA GLN A 77 2.58 -14.76 22.86
C GLN A 77 3.04 -13.83 21.72
N PHE A 78 3.81 -12.79 22.04
CA PHE A 78 4.03 -11.69 21.11
C PHE A 78 5.49 -11.29 20.87
N GLY A 79 6.48 -11.76 21.65
CA GLY A 79 7.93 -11.66 21.35
C GLY A 79 8.51 -10.25 21.12
N GLY A 80 9.56 -9.86 21.83
CA GLY A 80 10.28 -8.62 21.55
C GLY A 80 11.33 -8.25 22.60
N THR A 81 12.35 -7.50 22.20
CA THR A 81 13.43 -7.04 23.10
C THR A 81 13.02 -5.88 24.01
N GLY A 82 11.86 -5.25 23.75
CA GLY A 82 11.45 -4.02 24.44
C GLY A 82 12.31 -2.80 24.09
N LEU A 83 13.10 -2.87 23.01
CA LEU A 83 14.01 -1.79 22.59
C LEU A 83 13.47 -0.96 21.42
N GLY A 84 12.45 -1.44 20.70
CA GLY A 84 11.99 -0.80 19.46
C GLY A 84 11.54 0.64 19.64
N LEU A 85 10.66 0.89 20.62
CA LEU A 85 10.14 2.23 20.91
C LEU A 85 11.19 3.17 21.50
N SER A 86 12.09 2.67 22.35
CA SER A 86 13.21 3.47 22.89
C SER A 86 14.19 3.88 21.78
N ILE A 87 14.50 2.98 20.84
CA ILE A 87 15.32 3.32 19.65
C ILE A 87 14.57 4.34 18.78
N SER A 88 13.27 4.15 18.57
CA SER A 88 12.46 5.08 17.77
C SER A 88 12.47 6.48 18.36
N ARG A 89 12.40 6.61 19.69
CA ARG A 89 12.54 7.89 20.39
C ARG A 89 13.91 8.53 20.14
N GLN A 90 15.00 7.79 20.37
CA GLN A 90 16.36 8.30 20.13
C GLN A 90 16.57 8.75 18.68
N LEU A 91 16.10 7.96 17.71
CA LEU A 91 16.22 8.33 16.29
C LEU A 91 15.39 9.57 15.96
N THR A 92 14.22 9.71 16.55
CA THR A 92 13.37 10.90 16.37
C THR A 92 14.05 12.15 16.96
N GLU A 93 14.63 12.04 18.15
CA GLU A 93 15.39 13.12 18.80
C GLU A 93 16.62 13.53 17.94
N LEU A 94 17.34 12.57 17.35
CA LEU A 94 18.43 12.83 16.40
C LEU A 94 17.97 13.51 15.11
N MET A 95 16.68 13.44 14.78
CA MET A 95 16.05 14.10 13.65
C MET A 95 15.32 15.40 14.05
N ASN A 96 15.72 16.02 15.17
CA ASN A 96 15.13 17.24 15.74
C ASN A 96 13.61 17.12 15.98
N GLY A 97 13.19 15.93 16.38
CA GLY A 97 11.78 15.59 16.55
C GLY A 97 11.43 15.14 17.96
N GLN A 98 10.15 14.81 18.13
CA GLN A 98 9.64 14.12 19.31
C GLN A 98 8.63 13.07 18.88
N ILE A 99 8.57 11.97 19.64
CA ILE A 99 7.57 10.91 19.53
C ILE A 99 6.64 10.91 20.75
N SER A 100 5.35 10.64 20.54
CA SER A 100 4.32 10.53 21.56
C SER A 100 3.31 9.43 21.19
N VAL A 101 2.47 9.07 22.15
CA VAL A 101 1.36 8.13 21.95
C VAL A 101 0.08 8.71 22.55
N GLU A 102 -1.03 8.51 21.84
CA GLU A 102 -2.38 8.71 22.33
C GLU A 102 -3.08 7.36 22.24
N SER A 103 -3.62 6.83 23.33
CA SER A 103 -4.24 5.50 23.30
C SER A 103 -5.33 5.34 24.37
N GLU A 104 -6.30 4.49 24.07
CA GLU A 104 -7.35 4.08 24.99
C GLU A 104 -7.53 2.56 24.89
N GLU A 105 -7.62 1.88 26.04
CA GLU A 105 -7.82 0.42 26.09
C GLU A 105 -9.08 0.00 25.31
N GLY A 106 -8.93 -0.99 24.45
CA GLY A 106 -9.97 -1.53 23.60
C GLY A 106 -10.37 -0.65 22.40
N LYS A 107 -9.77 0.55 22.23
CA LYS A 107 -10.04 1.44 21.09
C LYS A 107 -8.83 1.66 20.18
N GLY A 108 -7.66 1.15 20.56
CA GLY A 108 -6.44 1.24 19.78
C GLY A 108 -5.51 2.38 20.20
N SER A 109 -4.55 2.69 19.34
CA SER A 109 -3.47 3.64 19.63
C SER A 109 -3.14 4.50 18.43
N THR A 110 -2.56 5.67 18.71
CA THR A 110 -1.99 6.56 17.72
C THR A 110 -0.59 6.97 18.18
N PHE A 111 0.43 6.46 17.51
CA PHE A 111 1.81 6.88 17.72
C PHE A 111 2.13 8.03 16.77
N ARG A 112 2.47 9.20 17.31
CA ARG A 112 2.84 10.37 16.51
C ARG A 112 4.31 10.68 16.69
N PHE A 113 5.00 11.01 15.61
CA PHE A 113 6.30 11.65 15.71
C PHE A 113 6.44 12.71 14.63
N HIS A 114 7.35 13.65 14.86
CA HIS A 114 7.75 14.59 13.82
C HIS A 114 9.24 14.49 13.57
N ALA A 115 9.68 14.87 12.37
CA ALA A 115 11.08 14.95 12.03
C ALA A 115 11.33 16.16 11.12
N GLU A 116 12.51 16.78 11.29
CA GLU A 116 12.97 17.87 10.44
C GLU A 116 13.77 17.33 9.25
N PHE A 117 13.49 17.88 8.06
CA PHE A 117 14.20 17.53 6.83
C PHE A 117 14.65 18.79 6.09
N GLY A 118 15.79 18.69 5.40
CA GLY A 118 16.20 19.72 4.45
C GLY A 118 15.32 19.72 3.19
N LEU A 119 15.21 20.87 2.53
CA LEU A 119 14.57 20.93 1.21
C LEU A 119 15.48 20.31 0.13
N ALA A 120 14.86 19.61 -0.83
CA ALA A 120 15.55 19.11 -2.01
C ALA A 120 15.16 19.96 -3.22
N ASN A 121 16.12 20.23 -4.12
CA ASN A 121 15.94 21.12 -5.26
C ASN A 121 15.07 20.54 -6.39
N SER A 122 14.73 19.24 -6.35
CA SER A 122 13.88 18.61 -7.37
C SER A 122 12.58 18.09 -6.76
N GLN A 123 11.46 18.57 -7.29
CA GLN A 123 10.16 17.91 -7.14
C GLN A 123 9.97 16.95 -8.31
N THR A 124 10.07 15.64 -8.04
CA THR A 124 9.54 14.64 -8.96
C THR A 124 8.13 14.31 -8.47
N SER A 125 7.14 15.10 -8.89
CA SER A 125 5.73 14.77 -8.65
C SER A 125 5.28 13.79 -9.73
N LEU A 126 4.72 12.65 -9.33
CA LEU A 126 3.91 11.84 -10.23
C LEU A 126 2.74 12.73 -10.69
N SER A 127 2.66 12.98 -11.99
CA SER A 127 1.56 13.73 -12.60
C SER A 127 1.02 12.93 -13.77
N PHE A 128 -0.26 13.08 -14.05
CA PHE A 128 -0.84 12.49 -15.24
C PHE A 128 -0.64 13.37 -16.47
N PRO A 129 -0.49 12.77 -17.66
CA PRO A 129 -0.52 13.52 -18.91
C PRO A 129 -1.88 14.21 -19.08
N GLY A 130 -1.91 15.32 -19.83
CA GLY A 130 -3.11 16.14 -20.04
C GLY A 130 -4.42 15.37 -20.31
N PRO A 131 -4.43 14.37 -21.22
CA PRO A 131 -5.65 13.61 -21.55
C PRO A 131 -6.25 12.77 -20.40
N VAL A 132 -5.48 12.55 -19.32
CA VAL A 132 -5.92 11.76 -18.16
C VAL A 132 -6.39 12.66 -17.02
N LYS A 133 -5.97 13.93 -16.99
CA LYS A 133 -6.43 14.90 -15.97
C LYS A 133 -7.91 15.22 -16.14
N ASN A 134 -8.55 15.59 -15.02
CA ASN A 134 -9.97 15.92 -14.89
C ASN A 134 -10.90 14.80 -15.42
N GLN A 135 -10.41 13.56 -15.47
CA GLN A 135 -11.26 12.42 -15.74
C GLN A 135 -11.90 11.98 -14.44
N THR A 136 -13.18 11.62 -14.51
CA THR A 136 -13.90 11.02 -13.38
C THR A 136 -13.56 9.54 -13.24
N VAL A 137 -13.18 9.15 -12.02
CA VAL A 137 -12.90 7.78 -11.61
C VAL A 137 -13.90 7.36 -10.55
N LEU A 138 -14.54 6.21 -10.75
CA LEU A 138 -15.37 5.59 -9.71
C LEU A 138 -14.51 4.67 -8.84
N VAL A 139 -14.51 4.88 -7.53
CA VAL A 139 -13.87 3.98 -6.55
C VAL A 139 -14.97 3.21 -5.82
N VAL A 140 -14.88 1.89 -5.86
CA VAL A 140 -15.82 0.96 -5.21
C VAL A 140 -15.07 0.17 -4.15
N ASP A 141 -15.30 0.48 -2.89
CA ASP A 141 -14.69 -0.18 -1.72
C ASP A 141 -15.65 0.04 -0.54
N ASP A 142 -15.91 -0.97 0.28
CA ASP A 142 -16.82 -0.86 1.43
C ASP A 142 -16.20 -0.15 2.62
N ASN A 143 -14.88 -0.12 2.67
CA ASN A 143 -14.11 0.54 3.70
C ASN A 143 -13.99 2.06 3.44
N GLU A 144 -14.62 2.86 4.31
CA GLU A 144 -14.58 4.32 4.22
C GLU A 144 -13.17 4.90 4.27
N SER A 145 -12.29 4.31 5.09
CA SER A 145 -10.90 4.75 5.21
C SER A 145 -10.12 4.51 3.91
N ASN A 146 -10.29 3.34 3.28
CA ASN A 146 -9.69 3.08 1.97
C ASN A 146 -10.19 4.06 0.90
N ARG A 147 -11.51 4.31 0.86
CA ARG A 147 -12.11 5.30 -0.06
C ARG A 147 -11.51 6.68 0.16
N SER A 148 -11.33 7.09 1.41
CA SER A 148 -10.77 8.40 1.77
C SER A 148 -9.32 8.54 1.31
N VAL A 149 -8.47 7.55 1.60
CA VAL A 149 -7.05 7.53 1.19
C VAL A 149 -6.91 7.56 -0.35
N LEU A 150 -7.71 6.74 -1.05
CA LEU A 150 -7.70 6.74 -2.52
C LEU A 150 -8.20 8.07 -3.08
N THR A 151 -9.22 8.68 -2.49
CA THR A 151 -9.75 9.98 -2.92
C THR A 151 -8.68 11.07 -2.80
N GLU A 152 -8.00 11.17 -1.66
CA GLU A 152 -6.95 12.17 -1.46
C GLU A 152 -5.84 12.02 -2.52
N LEU A 153 -5.41 10.78 -2.77
CA LEU A 153 -4.39 10.49 -3.76
C LEU A 153 -4.83 10.87 -5.18
N LEU A 154 -6.02 10.44 -5.61
CA LEU A 154 -6.55 10.70 -6.96
C LEU A 154 -6.79 12.20 -7.18
N VAL A 155 -7.35 12.91 -6.19
CA VAL A 155 -7.55 14.37 -6.24
C VAL A 155 -6.22 15.10 -6.30
N SER A 156 -5.19 14.64 -5.57
CA SER A 156 -3.82 15.21 -5.67
C SER A 156 -3.24 15.09 -7.08
N TRP A 157 -3.72 14.15 -7.88
CA TRP A 157 -3.38 13.97 -9.29
C TRP A 157 -4.33 14.64 -10.28
N GLN A 158 -5.23 15.51 -9.80
CA GLN A 158 -6.22 16.24 -10.59
C GLN A 158 -7.21 15.29 -11.31
N LEU A 159 -7.68 14.26 -10.62
CA LEU A 159 -8.80 13.42 -11.07
C LEU A 159 -10.04 13.76 -10.24
N ASP A 160 -11.21 13.66 -10.87
CA ASP A 160 -12.48 13.72 -10.17
C ASP A 160 -12.83 12.33 -9.65
N VAL A 161 -13.35 12.24 -8.44
CA VAL A 161 -13.61 10.95 -7.76
C VAL A 161 -15.07 10.85 -7.40
N VAL A 162 -15.69 9.75 -7.81
CA VAL A 162 -17.02 9.34 -7.34
C VAL A 162 -16.85 8.07 -6.51
N LEU A 163 -17.58 7.96 -5.41
CA LEU A 163 -17.45 6.86 -4.46
C LEU A 163 -18.69 5.97 -4.49
N ALA A 164 -18.47 4.67 -4.32
CA ALA A 164 -19.51 3.70 -4.02
C ALA A 164 -19.02 2.73 -2.94
N GLU A 165 -19.92 2.35 -2.03
CA GLU A 165 -19.65 1.40 -0.93
C GLU A 165 -20.07 -0.03 -1.27
N SER A 166 -20.78 -0.22 -2.38
CA SER A 166 -21.27 -1.53 -2.83
C SER A 166 -21.39 -1.60 -4.34
N GLY A 167 -21.44 -2.83 -4.89
CA GLY A 167 -21.64 -3.03 -6.32
C GLY A 167 -22.99 -2.51 -6.84
N LYS A 168 -24.04 -2.54 -6.01
CA LYS A 168 -25.35 -1.97 -6.35
C LYS A 168 -25.27 -0.45 -6.53
N GLN A 169 -24.64 0.24 -5.58
CA GLN A 169 -24.44 1.69 -5.68
C GLN A 169 -23.54 2.03 -6.87
N ALA A 170 -22.47 1.26 -7.09
CA ALA A 170 -21.58 1.44 -8.25
C ALA A 170 -22.35 1.34 -9.58
N THR A 171 -23.25 0.37 -9.71
CA THR A 171 -24.07 0.19 -10.91
C THR A 171 -25.00 1.40 -11.12
N ALA A 172 -25.68 1.86 -10.08
CA ALA A 172 -26.56 3.04 -10.15
C ALA A 172 -25.79 4.31 -10.55
N VAL A 173 -24.58 4.51 -10.01
CA VAL A 173 -23.70 5.62 -10.36
C VAL A 173 -23.27 5.55 -11.83
N LEU A 174 -22.90 4.37 -12.32
CA LEU A 174 -22.50 4.16 -13.72
C LEU A 174 -23.68 4.41 -14.68
N GLU A 175 -24.88 3.95 -14.34
CA GLU A 175 -26.10 4.18 -15.12
C GLU A 175 -26.45 5.66 -15.21
N GLU A 176 -26.33 6.40 -14.10
CA GLU A 176 -26.60 7.84 -14.10
C GLU A 176 -25.55 8.61 -14.91
N ALA A 177 -24.26 8.33 -14.69
CA ALA A 177 -23.18 8.97 -15.44
C ALA A 177 -23.28 8.69 -16.94
N ALA A 178 -23.72 7.49 -17.32
CA ALA A 178 -23.87 7.11 -18.73
C ALA A 178 -24.97 7.89 -19.48
N LYS A 179 -25.88 8.58 -18.78
CA LYS A 179 -26.88 9.49 -19.36
C LYS A 179 -26.30 10.85 -19.75
N SER A 180 -25.17 11.23 -19.16
CA SER A 180 -24.47 12.49 -19.45
C SER A 180 -23.49 12.34 -20.63
N ASP A 181 -22.91 13.44 -21.11
CA ASP A 181 -21.83 13.40 -22.10
C ASP A 181 -20.45 13.06 -21.51
N GLU A 182 -20.36 12.92 -20.18
CA GLU A 182 -19.14 12.60 -19.44
C GLU A 182 -19.31 11.25 -18.70
N PRO A 183 -19.33 10.10 -19.42
CA PRO A 183 -19.42 8.81 -18.77
C PRO A 183 -18.14 8.50 -17.98
N ILE A 184 -18.29 7.72 -16.91
CA ILE A 184 -17.15 7.24 -16.12
C ILE A 184 -16.38 6.19 -16.94
N ARG A 185 -15.11 6.50 -17.24
CA ARG A 185 -14.26 5.67 -18.13
C ARG A 185 -13.36 4.71 -17.36
N LEU A 186 -13.17 4.93 -16.06
CA LEU A 186 -12.36 4.09 -15.19
C LEU A 186 -13.10 3.82 -13.88
N VAL A 187 -13.16 2.55 -13.52
CA VAL A 187 -13.65 2.06 -12.23
C VAL A 187 -12.52 1.32 -11.52
N ILE A 188 -12.24 1.70 -10.28
CA ILE A 188 -11.34 1.00 -9.37
C ILE A 188 -12.22 0.25 -8.38
N ILE A 189 -12.11 -1.07 -8.34
CA ILE A 189 -13.05 -1.93 -7.61
C ILE A 189 -12.28 -2.78 -6.60
N ASP A 190 -12.80 -2.90 -5.38
CA ASP A 190 -12.31 -3.87 -4.43
C ASP A 190 -12.75 -5.29 -4.79
N GLU A 191 -11.84 -6.27 -4.70
CA GLU A 191 -12.20 -7.68 -4.90
C GLU A 191 -13.22 -8.15 -3.85
N VAL A 192 -13.16 -7.64 -2.62
CA VAL A 192 -14.10 -8.01 -1.57
C VAL A 192 -15.09 -6.87 -1.37
N LEU A 193 -16.34 -7.08 -1.76
CA LEU A 193 -17.44 -6.15 -1.49
C LEU A 193 -18.53 -6.81 -0.64
N PRO A 194 -19.37 -6.01 0.03
CA PRO A 194 -20.60 -6.47 0.64
C PRO A 194 -21.54 -7.02 -0.42
N GLU A 195 -22.22 -8.12 -0.08
CA GLU A 195 -23.27 -8.76 -0.88
C GLU A 195 -22.82 -9.44 -2.19
N MET A 196 -21.72 -9.01 -2.82
CA MET A 196 -21.16 -9.60 -4.04
C MET A 196 -19.63 -9.49 -4.09
N ASP A 197 -18.97 -10.35 -4.86
CA ASP A 197 -17.54 -10.20 -5.19
C ASP A 197 -17.36 -9.07 -6.21
N GLY A 198 -16.26 -8.32 -6.12
CA GLY A 198 -15.88 -7.32 -7.12
C GLY A 198 -15.77 -7.88 -8.54
N TRP A 199 -15.46 -9.18 -8.69
CA TRP A 199 -15.49 -9.86 -9.97
C TRP A 199 -16.91 -10.01 -10.54
N ASP A 200 -17.92 -10.25 -9.70
CA ASP A 200 -19.31 -10.36 -10.15
C ASP A 200 -19.84 -8.99 -10.61
N LEU A 201 -19.37 -7.90 -9.99
CA LEU A 201 -19.61 -6.54 -10.48
C LEU A 201 -18.95 -6.33 -11.86
N CYS A 202 -17.75 -6.84 -12.08
CA CYS A 202 -17.08 -6.79 -13.39
C CYS A 202 -17.93 -7.50 -14.46
N ASP A 203 -18.42 -8.70 -14.17
CA ASP A 203 -19.26 -9.49 -15.09
C ASP A 203 -20.56 -8.75 -15.41
N THR A 204 -21.17 -8.11 -14.40
CA THR A 204 -22.36 -7.27 -14.54
C THR A 204 -22.09 -6.07 -15.45
N MET A 205 -20.97 -5.37 -15.25
CA MET A 205 -20.57 -4.26 -16.11
C MET A 205 -20.34 -4.72 -17.55
N ARG A 206 -19.61 -5.81 -17.77
CA ARG A 206 -19.29 -6.33 -19.11
C ARG A 206 -20.53 -6.79 -19.88
N SER A 207 -21.51 -7.35 -19.17
CA SER A 207 -22.79 -7.80 -19.74
C SER A 207 -23.81 -6.65 -19.90
N HIS A 208 -23.49 -5.44 -19.45
CA HIS A 208 -24.41 -4.32 -19.47
C HIS A 208 -24.70 -3.84 -20.90
N PRO A 209 -25.97 -3.61 -21.28
CA PRO A 209 -26.34 -3.24 -22.66
C PRO A 209 -25.83 -1.87 -23.11
N ASN A 210 -25.60 -0.95 -22.16
CA ASN A 210 -25.03 0.37 -22.47
C ASN A 210 -23.50 0.28 -22.70
N PRO A 211 -22.99 0.58 -23.91
CA PRO A 211 -21.57 0.52 -24.23
C PRO A 211 -20.70 1.44 -23.38
N ARG A 212 -21.26 2.55 -22.87
CA ARG A 212 -20.54 3.49 -21.98
C ARG A 212 -20.15 2.84 -20.65
N ILE A 213 -20.90 1.81 -20.22
CA ILE A 213 -20.63 1.04 -19.00
C ILE A 213 -19.80 -0.20 -19.33
N SER A 214 -20.21 -0.99 -20.33
CA SER A 214 -19.53 -2.25 -20.65
C SER A 214 -18.12 -2.09 -21.22
N SER A 215 -17.78 -0.91 -21.74
CA SER A 215 -16.42 -0.57 -22.19
C SER A 215 -15.55 0.13 -21.14
N ALA A 216 -16.10 0.48 -19.97
CA ALA A 216 -15.35 1.13 -18.91
C ALA A 216 -14.14 0.28 -18.50
N LYS A 217 -13.01 0.96 -18.26
CA LYS A 217 -11.79 0.31 -17.80
C LYS A 217 -11.93 -0.04 -16.33
N ILE A 218 -11.36 -1.17 -15.94
CA ILE A 218 -11.49 -1.70 -14.58
C ILE A 218 -10.11 -1.98 -14.02
N LEU A 219 -9.80 -1.41 -12.84
CA LEU A 219 -8.65 -1.79 -12.04
C LEU A 219 -9.14 -2.50 -10.78
N MET A 220 -8.79 -3.77 -10.62
CA MET A 220 -9.20 -4.57 -9.45
C MET A 220 -8.18 -4.45 -8.32
N MET A 221 -8.61 -4.11 -7.11
CA MET A 221 -7.77 -4.09 -5.90
C MET A 221 -7.84 -5.45 -5.20
N ARG A 222 -6.70 -6.10 -4.98
CA ARG A 222 -6.63 -7.48 -4.51
C ARG A 222 -5.71 -7.64 -3.31
N ALA A 223 -6.14 -8.40 -2.31
CA ALA A 223 -5.29 -8.73 -1.16
C ALA A 223 -4.21 -9.76 -1.54
N THR A 224 -4.52 -10.72 -2.42
CA THR A 224 -3.59 -11.75 -2.87
C THR A 224 -3.55 -11.81 -4.40
N MET A 225 -2.33 -11.87 -4.94
CA MET A 225 -2.10 -12.02 -6.38
C MET A 225 -1.87 -13.50 -6.69
N ASP A 226 -2.87 -14.34 -6.48
CA ASP A 226 -2.78 -15.75 -6.90
C ASP A 226 -2.95 -15.89 -8.42
N SER A 227 -2.16 -16.77 -9.02
CA SER A 227 -2.01 -17.00 -10.47
C SER A 227 -2.65 -18.32 -10.94
N GLY A 228 -3.65 -18.84 -10.22
CA GLY A 228 -4.40 -20.03 -10.63
C GLY A 228 -5.18 -19.85 -11.95
N PRO A 229 -5.53 -20.94 -12.66
CA PRO A 229 -6.18 -20.85 -13.99
C PRO A 229 -7.49 -20.05 -13.99
N ARG A 230 -8.29 -20.14 -12.91
CA ARG A 230 -9.54 -19.37 -12.76
C ARG A 230 -9.29 -17.88 -12.54
N SER A 231 -8.22 -17.50 -11.82
CA SER A 231 -7.88 -16.08 -11.63
C SER A 231 -7.34 -15.46 -12.91
N VAL A 232 -6.58 -16.20 -13.71
CA VAL A 232 -6.11 -15.75 -15.03
C VAL A 232 -7.26 -15.46 -15.99
N MET A 233 -8.31 -16.29 -15.98
CA MET A 233 -9.46 -16.09 -16.87
C MET A 233 -10.28 -14.86 -16.49
N ARG A 234 -10.53 -14.62 -15.20
CA ARG A 234 -11.21 -13.37 -14.78
C ARG A 234 -10.32 -12.13 -15.00
N GLN A 235 -9.00 -12.26 -14.91
CA GLN A 235 -8.05 -11.16 -15.16
C GLN A 235 -8.10 -10.61 -16.59
N SER A 236 -8.55 -11.37 -17.60
CA SER A 236 -8.69 -10.83 -18.95
C SER A 236 -9.83 -9.83 -19.10
N ASP A 237 -10.80 -9.83 -18.17
CA ASP A 237 -11.95 -8.94 -18.21
C ASP A 237 -11.69 -7.59 -17.55
N VAL A 238 -10.55 -7.44 -16.87
CA VAL A 238 -10.10 -6.19 -16.24
C VAL A 238 -8.89 -5.61 -16.95
N THR A 239 -8.68 -4.31 -16.79
CA THR A 239 -7.52 -3.59 -17.35
C THR A 239 -6.24 -3.88 -16.56
N GLY A 240 -6.37 -4.18 -15.27
CA GLY A 240 -5.25 -4.57 -14.42
C GLY A 240 -5.69 -4.90 -13.00
N CYS A 241 -4.76 -5.48 -12.23
CA CYS A 241 -4.93 -5.78 -10.81
C CYS A 241 -3.88 -5.01 -9.99
N LEU A 242 -4.31 -4.43 -8.87
CA LEU A 242 -3.52 -3.66 -7.92
C LEU A 242 -3.41 -4.43 -6.61
N PRO A 243 -2.21 -4.86 -6.19
CA PRO A 243 -2.05 -5.53 -4.90
C PRO A 243 -2.25 -4.53 -3.75
N LYS A 244 -2.94 -4.97 -2.69
CA LYS A 244 -3.00 -4.27 -1.41
C LYS A 244 -1.74 -4.60 -0.57
N PRO A 245 -1.12 -3.62 0.13
CA PRO A 245 -1.43 -2.20 0.11
C PRO A 245 -1.06 -1.55 -1.24
N ILE A 246 -1.92 -0.66 -1.72
CA ILE A 246 -1.80 -0.07 -3.04
C ILE A 246 -0.61 0.90 -3.07
N LYS A 247 0.38 0.60 -3.91
CA LYS A 247 1.49 1.50 -4.16
C LYS A 247 1.06 2.61 -5.10
N HIS A 248 1.41 3.86 -4.77
CA HIS A 248 1.10 5.03 -5.61
C HIS A 248 1.62 4.83 -7.05
N SER A 249 2.81 4.26 -7.23
CA SER A 249 3.37 3.98 -8.56
C SER A 249 2.54 2.97 -9.35
N SER A 250 2.08 1.89 -8.71
CA SER A 250 1.27 0.85 -9.37
C SER A 250 -0.12 1.38 -9.75
N LEU A 251 -0.73 2.19 -8.88
CA LEU A 251 -2.00 2.85 -9.20
C LEU A 251 -1.83 3.86 -10.34
N HIS A 252 -0.80 4.70 -10.28
CA HIS A 252 -0.50 5.69 -11.33
C HIS A 252 -0.27 5.03 -12.69
N GLU A 253 0.56 3.98 -12.75
CA GLU A 253 0.78 3.21 -13.97
C GLU A 253 -0.50 2.54 -14.47
N GLY A 254 -1.30 1.96 -13.57
CA GLY A 254 -2.59 1.35 -13.90
C GLY A 254 -3.57 2.35 -14.53
N ILE A 255 -3.65 3.56 -13.98
CA ILE A 255 -4.50 4.64 -14.49
C ILE A 255 -4.00 5.11 -15.86
N ILE A 256 -2.69 5.28 -16.05
CA ILE A 256 -2.13 5.64 -17.37
C ILE A 256 -2.46 4.56 -18.39
N ARG A 257 -2.26 3.28 -18.08
CA ARG A 257 -2.62 2.18 -18.99
C ARG A 257 -4.11 2.16 -19.33
N ALA A 258 -4.96 2.52 -18.38
CA ALA A 258 -6.40 2.55 -18.59
C ALA A 258 -6.87 3.74 -19.45
N LEU A 259 -6.42 4.95 -19.13
CA LEU A 259 -7.00 6.19 -19.65
C LEU A 259 -6.14 6.88 -20.73
N ALA A 260 -4.82 6.68 -20.72
CA ALA A 260 -3.95 7.38 -21.65
C ALA A 260 -4.03 6.79 -23.07
N PRO A 261 -3.90 7.62 -24.11
CA PRO A 261 -3.73 7.15 -25.49
C PRO A 261 -2.54 6.18 -25.61
N PRO A 262 -2.56 5.20 -26.54
CA PRO A 262 -1.53 4.16 -26.66
C PRO A 262 -0.09 4.68 -26.73
N HIS A 263 0.15 5.85 -27.34
CA HIS A 263 1.47 6.45 -27.47
C HIS A 263 2.01 7.07 -26.16
N LEU A 264 1.17 7.25 -25.13
CA LEU A 264 1.54 7.74 -23.80
C LEU A 264 1.51 6.63 -22.74
N GLN A 265 1.11 5.42 -23.11
CA GLN A 265 1.10 4.31 -22.18
C GLN A 265 2.53 3.83 -21.92
N PRO A 266 2.90 3.50 -20.67
CA PRO A 266 4.16 2.82 -20.41
C PRO A 266 4.16 1.51 -21.21
N PRO A 267 5.32 1.08 -21.73
CA PRO A 267 5.41 -0.19 -22.41
C PRO A 267 4.75 -1.28 -21.54
N PRO A 268 4.06 -2.28 -22.14
CA PRO A 268 3.54 -3.41 -21.38
C PRO A 268 4.64 -3.86 -20.42
N PRO A 269 4.31 -4.15 -19.14
CA PRO A 269 5.31 -4.74 -18.29
C PRO A 269 5.77 -5.93 -19.09
N VAL A 270 7.06 -5.98 -19.44
CA VAL A 270 7.62 -7.13 -20.12
C VAL A 270 7.17 -8.24 -19.20
N SER A 271 6.23 -9.08 -19.65
CA SER A 271 5.93 -10.31 -18.94
C SER A 271 7.31 -10.83 -18.63
N ALA A 272 7.54 -11.29 -17.41
CA ALA A 272 8.64 -12.21 -17.27
C ALA A 272 8.27 -13.45 -18.14
N THR A 273 8.29 -13.34 -19.49
CA THR A 273 9.23 -14.15 -20.27
C THR A 273 10.45 -14.16 -19.41
N THR A 274 10.53 -15.23 -18.63
CA THR A 274 11.76 -15.81 -18.13
C THR A 274 12.89 -15.14 -18.89
N ASN A 275 13.47 -14.09 -18.32
CA ASN A 275 14.83 -13.73 -18.67
C ASN A 275 15.61 -14.93 -18.13
N ARG A 276 15.58 -16.03 -18.89
CA ARG A 276 16.77 -16.79 -19.18
C ARG A 276 17.70 -15.69 -19.65
N VAL A 277 18.48 -15.17 -18.70
CA VAL A 277 19.70 -14.49 -19.06
C VAL A 277 20.36 -15.47 -20.02
N ASP A 278 20.71 -15.04 -21.22
CA ASP A 278 21.55 -15.79 -22.15
C ASP A 278 22.97 -15.98 -21.57
N GLY A 279 23.05 -16.36 -20.30
CA GLY A 279 24.22 -16.70 -19.53
C GLY A 279 24.09 -18.17 -19.15
N ALA A 280 25.20 -18.88 -19.22
CA ALA A 280 25.28 -20.30 -18.91
C ALA A 280 24.65 -20.62 -17.55
N GLU A 281 24.05 -21.80 -17.44
CA GLU A 281 23.66 -22.40 -16.17
C GLU A 281 24.88 -22.42 -15.24
N LEU A 282 24.74 -21.80 -14.07
CA LEU A 282 25.81 -21.71 -13.07
C LEU A 282 25.46 -22.60 -11.88
N ASN A 283 26.49 -23.19 -11.28
CA ASN A 283 26.40 -23.84 -9.98
C ASN A 283 26.75 -22.80 -8.91
N VAL A 284 25.75 -22.37 -8.15
CA VAL A 284 25.86 -21.33 -7.13
C VAL A 284 25.88 -21.97 -5.75
N LEU A 285 26.92 -21.71 -4.97
CA LEU A 285 26.96 -22.05 -3.54
C LEU A 285 26.35 -20.88 -2.75
N LEU A 286 25.22 -21.12 -2.09
CA LEU A 286 24.53 -20.14 -1.26
C LEU A 286 24.87 -20.39 0.22
N VAL A 287 25.63 -19.47 0.82
CA VAL A 287 25.95 -19.48 2.25
C VAL A 287 24.99 -18.52 2.96
N GLU A 288 24.03 -19.06 3.72
CA GLU A 288 23.02 -18.27 4.44
C GLU A 288 22.55 -19.05 5.67
N ASP A 289 22.40 -18.39 6.82
CA ASP A 289 22.08 -19.00 8.12
C ASP A 289 20.57 -19.05 8.41
N GLY A 290 19.79 -18.17 7.79
CA GLY A 290 18.33 -18.12 7.94
C GLY A 290 17.58 -19.02 6.94
N LEU A 291 16.80 -20.00 7.42
CA LEU A 291 15.99 -20.90 6.58
C LEU A 291 15.03 -20.17 5.62
N VAL A 292 14.46 -19.03 6.06
CA VAL A 292 13.56 -18.21 5.22
C VAL A 292 14.35 -17.55 4.09
N ASN A 293 15.52 -16.99 4.40
CA ASN A 293 16.40 -16.33 3.43
C ASN A 293 16.96 -17.34 2.43
N GLN A 294 17.39 -18.53 2.91
CA GLN A 294 17.80 -19.65 2.07
C GLN A 294 16.71 -19.98 1.04
N LYS A 295 15.46 -20.10 1.48
CA LYS A 295 14.34 -20.47 0.60
C LYS A 295 14.02 -19.39 -0.43
N VAL A 296 14.02 -18.11 -0.02
CA VAL A 296 13.78 -16.97 -0.93
C VAL A 296 14.89 -16.86 -1.97
N ALA A 297 16.16 -16.85 -1.54
CA ALA A 297 17.31 -16.72 -2.42
C ALA A 297 17.43 -17.92 -3.39
N THR A 298 17.21 -19.14 -2.90
CA THR A 298 17.18 -20.35 -3.73
C THR A 298 16.09 -20.26 -4.81
N THR A 299 14.88 -19.85 -4.42
CA THR A 299 13.76 -19.70 -5.37
C THR A 299 14.06 -18.64 -6.42
N MET A 300 14.68 -17.52 -6.04
CA MET A 300 15.05 -16.46 -6.98
C MET A 300 16.14 -16.88 -7.98
N LEU A 301 17.13 -17.66 -7.53
CA LEU A 301 18.23 -18.16 -8.37
C LEU A 301 17.77 -19.29 -9.30
N GLN A 302 16.95 -20.21 -8.80
CA GLN A 302 16.35 -21.29 -9.60
C GLN A 302 15.40 -20.75 -10.67
N ARG A 303 14.58 -19.72 -10.35
CA ARG A 303 13.72 -19.04 -11.34
C ARG A 303 14.50 -18.36 -12.47
N ARG A 304 15.79 -18.08 -12.26
CA ARG A 304 16.71 -17.54 -13.27
C ARG A 304 17.50 -18.62 -14.02
N GLY A 305 17.30 -19.90 -13.70
CA GLY A 305 17.92 -21.03 -14.38
C GLY A 305 19.28 -21.46 -13.83
N HIS A 306 19.59 -21.17 -12.56
CA HIS A 306 20.84 -21.61 -11.91
C HIS A 306 20.59 -22.78 -10.95
N ASN A 307 21.59 -23.64 -10.79
CA ASN A 307 21.62 -24.67 -9.75
C ASN A 307 22.16 -24.07 -8.45
N VAL A 308 21.48 -24.33 -7.34
CA VAL A 308 21.84 -23.75 -6.04
C VAL A 308 22.11 -24.86 -5.05
N HIS A 309 23.31 -24.86 -4.47
CA HIS A 309 23.66 -25.67 -3.31
C HIS A 309 23.68 -24.77 -2.08
N VAL A 310 22.84 -25.08 -1.09
CA VAL A 310 22.75 -24.31 0.14
C VAL A 310 23.67 -24.92 1.20
N VAL A 311 24.46 -24.08 1.85
CA VAL A 311 25.25 -24.43 3.03
C VAL A 311 24.91 -23.45 4.16
N CYS A 312 24.77 -23.98 5.37
CA CYS A 312 24.33 -23.21 6.53
C CYS A 312 25.47 -22.42 7.20
N ASN A 313 26.71 -22.68 6.80
CA ASN A 313 27.93 -22.04 7.26
C ASN A 313 29.04 -22.21 6.21
N GLY A 314 30.01 -21.29 6.21
CA GLY A 314 31.24 -21.37 5.43
C GLY A 314 32.34 -22.14 6.13
#